data_AF-A0A819NB43-F1
#
_entry.id   AF-A0A819NB43-F1
#
_cell.length_a   1.000
_cell.length_b   1.000
_cell.length_c   1.000
_cell.angle_alpha   90.00
_cell.angle_beta   90.00
_cell.angle_gamma   90.00
#
_symmetry.space_group_name_H-M   'P 1'
#
loop_
_entity.id
_entity.type
_entity.pdbx_description
1 polymer ?
#
loop_
_entity_poly.entity_id
_entity_poly.type
_entity_poly.pdbx_seq_one_letter_code
_entity_poly.pdbx_strand_id
1 'polypeptide(L)'
;MTFNIRFDGIEHDPNNHFTKRVYRLTETIEKWQPSILNVQEPFANQLLHWRSHLPTYYQYIGYQPDGIDRNLEHPSSHWNSSGAQTLNITRFHLKNDDQSINILVFNTHLHVKSEQARQEQTKIIRLTIEQWQKKYPTAVVLLFGDFNSVPKQAAYNILTSSDFLHDTWTIANLRHLYVYQIHFRQHIMVG
;
A
#
# COMPACT_ATOMS: atom_id res chain seq x y z
N MET A 1 -0.76 6.13 6.06
CA MET A 1 0.63 5.64 6.11
C MET A 1 0.81 4.53 5.08
N THR A 2 1.91 4.54 4.33
CA THR A 2 2.38 3.38 3.55
C THR A 2 3.59 2.79 4.27
N PHE A 3 3.66 1.47 4.42
CA PHE A 3 4.73 0.84 5.17
C PHE A 3 5.03 -0.58 4.64
N ASN A 4 6.16 -0.73 3.94
CA ASN A 4 6.71 -2.05 3.65
C ASN A 4 7.24 -2.66 4.96
N ILE A 5 6.55 -3.69 5.46
CA ILE A 5 6.87 -4.28 6.76
C ILE A 5 7.87 -5.42 6.65
N ARG A 6 8.39 -5.71 5.44
CA ARG A 6 9.35 -6.77 5.13
C ARG A 6 8.86 -8.18 5.48
N PHE A 7 8.84 -9.05 4.48
CA PHE A 7 8.50 -10.46 4.68
C PHE A 7 9.43 -11.12 5.71
N ASP A 8 8.92 -12.07 6.49
CA ASP A 8 9.71 -12.82 7.46
C ASP A 8 10.48 -13.93 6.74
N GLY A 9 11.74 -13.63 6.40
CA GLY A 9 12.65 -14.53 5.72
C GLY A 9 13.72 -15.12 6.63
N ILE A 10 14.72 -15.77 6.03
CA ILE A 10 15.95 -16.12 6.74
C ILE A 10 16.70 -14.82 7.05
N GLU A 11 16.84 -14.51 8.33
CA GLU A 11 17.50 -13.30 8.81
C GLU A 11 18.92 -13.60 9.30
N HIS A 12 19.89 -12.80 8.89
CA HIS A 12 21.27 -12.90 9.38
C HIS A 12 21.43 -12.32 10.79
N ASP A 13 20.69 -11.26 11.11
CA ASP A 13 20.61 -10.68 12.45
C ASP A 13 19.33 -11.16 13.14
N PRO A 14 19.41 -11.88 14.27
CA PRO A 14 18.25 -12.30 15.04
C PRO A 14 17.34 -11.15 15.49
N ASN A 15 17.81 -9.90 15.50
CA ASN A 15 17.01 -8.71 15.81
C ASN A 15 16.09 -8.27 14.67
N ASN A 16 16.33 -8.76 13.45
CA ASN A 16 15.48 -8.54 12.29
C ASN A 16 14.41 -9.61 12.13
N HIS A 17 14.35 -10.62 13.01
CA HIS A 17 13.27 -11.59 12.98
C HIS A 17 11.92 -10.93 13.27
N PHE A 18 10.85 -11.33 12.57
CA PHE A 18 9.55 -10.65 12.68
C PHE A 18 8.98 -10.67 14.10
N THR A 19 9.24 -11.73 14.88
CA THR A 19 8.82 -11.82 16.30
C THR A 19 9.37 -10.70 17.19
N LYS A 20 10.46 -10.04 16.79
CA LYS A 20 10.98 -8.84 17.48
C LYS A 20 10.55 -7.56 16.78
N ARG A 21 10.51 -7.56 15.44
CA ARG A 21 10.09 -6.39 14.65
C ARG A 21 8.63 -6.02 14.91
N VAL A 22 7.77 -6.99 15.19
CA VAL A 22 6.34 -6.76 15.45
C VAL A 22 6.10 -5.71 16.55
N TYR A 23 6.91 -5.69 17.61
CA TYR A 23 6.80 -4.69 18.68
C TYR A 23 7.17 -3.29 18.19
N ARG A 24 8.28 -3.14 17.46
CA ARG A 24 8.70 -1.84 16.89
C ARG A 24 7.73 -1.33 15.83
N LEU A 25 7.15 -2.24 15.06
CA LEU A 25 6.08 -1.95 14.10
C LEU A 25 4.85 -1.42 14.85
N THR A 26 4.39 -2.13 15.88
CA THR A 26 3.27 -1.69 16.73
C THR A 26 3.53 -0.33 17.36
N GLU A 27 4.68 -0.11 18.01
CA GLU A 27 5.05 1.19 18.60
C GLU A 27 5.00 2.32 17.56
N THR A 28 5.42 2.06 16.33
CA THR A 28 5.35 3.03 15.23
C THR A 28 3.90 3.36 14.89
N ILE A 29 3.02 2.36 14.79
CA ILE A 29 1.60 2.57 14.49
C ILE A 29 0.89 3.28 15.65
N GLU A 30 1.18 2.92 16.90
CA GLU A 30 0.61 3.57 18.08
C GLU A 30 1.07 5.02 18.23
N LYS A 31 2.34 5.30 17.93
CA LYS A 31 2.89 6.66 17.97
C LYS A 31 2.23 7.58 16.95
N TRP A 32 2.03 7.10 15.72
CA TRP A 32 1.57 7.94 14.60
C TRP A 32 0.07 7.86 14.33
N GLN A 33 -0.61 6.85 14.89
CA GLN A 33 -2.06 6.61 14.78
C GLN A 33 -2.62 6.85 13.37
N PRO A 34 -2.08 6.23 12.31
CA PRO A 34 -2.58 6.47 10.96
C PRO A 34 -4.03 6.02 10.82
N SER A 35 -4.91 6.88 10.30
CA SER A 35 -6.31 6.47 10.03
C SER A 35 -6.43 5.41 8.93
N ILE A 36 -5.48 5.39 8.00
CA ILE A 36 -5.35 4.38 6.93
C ILE A 36 -3.91 3.88 6.93
N LEU A 37 -3.73 2.57 7.13
CA LEU A 37 -2.45 1.88 7.12
C LEU A 37 -2.41 0.89 5.94
N ASN A 38 -1.57 1.18 4.95
CA ASN A 38 -1.32 0.30 3.82
C ASN A 38 0.05 -0.34 3.95
N VAL A 39 0.11 -1.66 3.81
CA VAL A 39 1.34 -2.43 4.03
C VAL A 39 1.74 -3.23 2.80
N GLN A 40 3.04 -3.47 2.65
CA GLN A 40 3.64 -4.31 1.61
C GLN A 40 4.51 -5.40 2.24
N GLU A 41 4.64 -6.52 1.52
CA GLU A 41 5.34 -7.75 1.95
C GLU A 41 4.82 -8.50 3.19
N PRO A 42 3.57 -8.35 3.67
CA PRO A 42 3.13 -9.21 4.77
C PRO A 42 2.88 -10.64 4.29
N PHE A 43 3.46 -11.65 4.95
CA PHE A 43 2.88 -12.99 4.91
C PHE A 43 1.62 -13.08 5.78
N ALA A 44 0.78 -14.05 5.42
CA ALA A 44 -0.43 -14.42 6.12
C ALA A 44 -0.28 -14.52 7.65
N ASN A 45 0.69 -15.32 8.09
CA ASN A 45 1.02 -15.55 9.48
C ASN A 45 1.57 -14.28 10.16
N GLN A 46 2.34 -13.45 9.45
CA GLN A 46 2.83 -12.17 9.96
C GLN A 46 1.66 -11.23 10.26
N LEU A 47 0.65 -11.16 9.39
CA LEU A 47 -0.55 -10.35 9.65
C LEU A 47 -1.35 -10.87 10.83
N LEU A 48 -1.55 -12.18 10.92
CA LEU A 48 -2.27 -12.79 12.03
C LEU A 48 -1.55 -12.54 13.36
N HIS A 49 -0.23 -12.69 13.38
CA HIS A 49 0.58 -12.41 14.56
C HIS A 49 0.58 -10.93 14.91
N TRP A 50 0.69 -10.04 13.93
CA TRP A 50 0.68 -8.60 14.20
C TRP A 50 -0.68 -8.09 14.63
N ARG A 51 -1.77 -8.67 14.12
CA ARG A 51 -3.15 -8.33 14.52
C ARG A 51 -3.36 -8.44 16.02
N SER A 52 -2.78 -9.43 16.70
CA SER A 52 -2.90 -9.55 18.16
C SER A 52 -2.13 -8.47 18.93
N HIS A 53 -1.30 -7.67 18.25
CA HIS A 53 -0.49 -6.60 18.82
C HIS A 53 -0.95 -5.21 18.35
N LEU A 54 -1.94 -5.11 17.45
CA LEU A 54 -2.45 -3.83 16.98
C LEU A 54 -3.65 -3.38 17.83
N PRO A 55 -3.87 -2.06 17.99
CA PRO A 55 -5.06 -1.55 18.64
C PRO A 55 -6.34 -2.10 18.00
N THR A 56 -7.32 -2.49 18.83
CA THR A 56 -8.54 -3.19 18.40
C THR A 56 -9.46 -2.36 17.51
N TYR A 57 -9.26 -1.04 17.43
CA TYR A 57 -10.02 -0.16 16.54
C TYR A 57 -9.58 -0.26 15.07
N TYR A 58 -8.44 -0.89 14.76
CA TYR A 58 -8.05 -1.14 13.37
C TYR A 58 -8.83 -2.30 12.77
N GLN A 59 -9.54 -2.01 11.67
CA GLN A 59 -10.17 -3.03 10.83
C GLN A 59 -9.26 -3.36 9.64
N TYR A 60 -9.08 -4.64 9.37
CA TYR A 60 -8.27 -5.11 8.24
C TYR A 60 -9.12 -5.20 6.97
N ILE A 61 -8.63 -4.61 5.89
CA ILE A 61 -9.21 -4.71 4.56
C ILE A 61 -8.13 -5.21 3.61
N GLY A 62 -8.36 -6.38 3.01
CA GLY A 62 -7.39 -7.09 2.20
C GLY A 62 -7.70 -8.59 2.17
N TYR A 63 -7.18 -9.30 1.16
CA TYR A 63 -7.46 -10.72 1.00
C TYR A 63 -6.86 -11.54 2.16
N GLN A 64 -7.64 -12.49 2.69
CA GLN A 64 -7.24 -13.27 3.85
C GLN A 64 -6.27 -14.43 3.51
N PRO A 65 -5.41 -14.81 4.47
CA PRO A 65 -4.41 -15.88 4.40
C PRO A 65 -4.77 -17.26 3.86
N ASP A 66 -6.05 -17.65 3.82
CA ASP A 66 -6.43 -19.03 3.51
C ASP A 66 -6.64 -19.28 2.01
N GLY A 67 -6.61 -18.24 1.16
CA GLY A 67 -6.79 -18.43 -0.27
C GLY A 67 -8.24 -18.72 -0.68
N ILE A 68 -9.20 -18.69 0.25
CA ILE A 68 -10.58 -19.11 -0.03
C ILE A 68 -11.48 -17.88 -0.08
N ASP A 69 -11.79 -17.45 -1.30
CA ASP A 69 -13.03 -16.75 -1.55
C ASP A 69 -14.15 -17.81 -1.62
N ARG A 70 -15.05 -17.84 -0.63
CA ARG A 70 -16.19 -18.78 -0.63
C ARG A 70 -17.29 -18.39 -1.63
N ASN A 71 -17.16 -17.25 -2.30
CA ASN A 71 -18.11 -16.72 -3.28
C ASN A 71 -17.53 -16.60 -4.70
N LEU A 72 -16.27 -16.97 -4.92
CA LEU A 72 -15.69 -17.11 -6.26
C LEU A 72 -15.27 -18.56 -6.48
N GLU A 73 -15.82 -19.21 -7.50
CA GLU A 73 -15.62 -20.65 -7.81
C GLU A 73 -14.17 -21.06 -8.17
N HIS A 74 -13.15 -20.21 -7.98
CA HIS A 74 -11.77 -20.51 -8.35
C HIS A 74 -10.75 -19.99 -7.31
N PRO A 75 -10.29 -20.83 -6.37
CA PRO A 75 -9.30 -20.45 -5.36
C PRO A 75 -7.93 -20.21 -6.00
N SER A 76 -7.36 -19.03 -5.75
CA SER A 76 -6.13 -18.54 -6.37
C SER A 76 -4.89 -19.20 -5.77
N SER A 77 -4.53 -20.37 -6.30
CA SER A 77 -3.25 -21.07 -6.12
C SER A 77 -2.03 -20.36 -6.74
N HIS A 78 -2.13 -19.06 -7.10
CA HIS A 78 -1.15 -18.36 -7.93
C HIS A 78 -0.26 -17.36 -7.16
N TRP A 79 -0.41 -17.23 -5.84
CA TRP A 79 0.39 -16.29 -5.03
C TRP A 79 1.84 -16.75 -4.78
N ASN A 80 2.21 -17.99 -5.13
CA ASN A 80 3.58 -18.50 -4.96
C ASN A 80 4.46 -18.37 -6.22
N SER A 81 4.09 -17.53 -7.19
CA SER A 81 5.04 -17.10 -8.22
C SER A 81 5.74 -15.83 -7.73
N SER A 82 7.06 -15.85 -7.70
CA SER A 82 7.97 -14.79 -7.27
C SER A 82 7.92 -13.51 -8.13
N GLY A 83 6.76 -13.13 -8.68
CA GLY A 83 6.58 -12.01 -9.62
C GLY A 83 5.15 -11.46 -9.78
N ALA A 84 4.12 -12.04 -9.16
CA ALA A 84 2.77 -11.50 -9.22
C ALA A 84 2.61 -10.31 -8.26
N GLN A 85 2.64 -9.08 -8.80
CA GLN A 85 2.35 -7.87 -8.04
C GLN A 85 0.87 -7.54 -8.09
N THR A 86 0.30 -7.09 -6.97
CA THR A 86 -1.13 -6.79 -6.86
C THR A 86 -1.43 -5.31 -6.70
N LEU A 87 -2.69 -4.98 -7.01
CA LEU A 87 -3.31 -3.68 -6.73
C LEU A 87 -4.56 -3.93 -5.89
N ASN A 88 -4.48 -3.65 -4.59
CA ASN A 88 -5.63 -3.72 -3.70
C ASN A 88 -6.41 -2.40 -3.78
N ILE A 89 -7.73 -2.48 -3.90
CA ILE A 89 -8.61 -1.31 -4.07
C ILE A 89 -9.67 -1.34 -2.98
N THR A 90 -9.74 -0.28 -2.19
CA THR A 90 -10.75 -0.11 -1.14
C THR A 90 -11.49 1.19 -1.35
N ARG A 91 -12.82 1.15 -1.26
CA ARG A 91 -13.64 2.37 -1.24
C ARG A 91 -14.14 2.60 0.18
N PHE A 92 -13.76 3.72 0.76
CA PHE A 92 -14.36 4.24 1.98
C PHE A 92 -15.48 5.20 1.60
N HIS A 93 -16.64 5.03 2.22
CA HIS A 93 -17.76 5.97 2.12
C HIS A 93 -17.96 6.61 3.48
N LEU A 94 -17.43 7.83 3.64
CA LEU A 94 -17.55 8.59 4.87
C LEU A 94 -18.83 9.41 4.80
N LYS A 95 -19.63 9.34 5.85
CA LYS A 95 -20.88 10.09 5.97
C LYS A 95 -20.82 10.96 7.22
N ASN A 96 -21.07 12.25 7.05
CA ASN A 96 -21.46 13.19 8.08
C ASN A 96 -22.88 13.67 7.75
N ASP A 97 -23.63 14.18 8.73
CA ASP A 97 -25.10 14.37 8.66
C ASP A 97 -25.61 14.86 7.30
N ASP A 98 -24.99 15.89 6.72
CA ASP A 98 -25.37 16.49 5.44
C ASP A 98 -24.37 16.26 4.28
N GLN A 99 -23.25 15.56 4.52
CA GLN A 99 -22.18 15.41 3.53
C GLN A 99 -21.65 13.98 3.48
N SER A 100 -21.44 13.47 2.28
CA SER A 100 -20.73 12.21 2.08
C SER A 100 -19.56 12.39 1.14
N ILE A 101 -18.46 11.71 1.43
CA ILE A 101 -17.27 11.69 0.58
C ILE A 101 -16.86 10.24 0.33
N ASN A 102 -16.58 9.93 -0.93
CA ASN A 102 -15.94 8.67 -1.29
C ASN A 102 -14.44 8.88 -1.30
N ILE A 103 -13.70 7.95 -0.70
CA ILE A 103 -12.24 7.90 -0.79
C ILE A 103 -11.88 6.54 -1.40
N LEU A 104 -11.22 6.58 -2.55
CA LEU A 104 -10.69 5.40 -3.23
C LEU A 104 -9.22 5.24 -2.83
N VAL A 105 -8.92 4.16 -2.12
CA VAL A 105 -7.59 3.83 -1.64
C VAL A 105 -7.05 2.65 -2.45
N PHE A 106 -5.93 2.89 -3.10
CA PHE A 106 -5.19 1.91 -3.87
C PHE A 106 -3.89 1.59 -3.11
N ASN A 107 -3.52 0.31 -3.04
CA ASN A 107 -2.25 -0.11 -2.47
C ASN A 107 -1.56 -1.12 -3.40
N THR A 108 -0.27 -0.93 -3.64
CA THR A 108 0.51 -1.80 -4.52
C THR A 108 1.96 -1.98 -4.04
N HIS A 109 2.62 -3.00 -4.57
CA HIS A 109 4.05 -3.19 -4.48
C HIS A 109 4.55 -3.47 -5.90
N LEU A 110 5.25 -2.53 -6.54
CA LEU A 110 5.67 -2.68 -7.94
C LEU A 110 6.89 -3.59 -8.07
N HIS A 111 7.13 -4.09 -9.29
CA HIS A 111 8.15 -5.10 -9.54
C HIS A 111 9.56 -4.62 -9.12
N VAL A 112 10.24 -5.41 -8.28
CA VAL A 112 11.54 -5.04 -7.68
C VAL A 112 12.64 -4.89 -8.74
N LYS A 113 12.75 -5.83 -9.68
CA LYS A 113 13.88 -5.88 -10.65
C LYS A 113 13.59 -5.19 -11.99
N SER A 114 12.54 -5.58 -12.70
CA SER A 114 12.22 -5.10 -14.05
C SER A 114 11.60 -3.70 -14.07
N GLU A 115 12.29 -2.73 -14.66
CA GLU A 115 11.76 -1.38 -14.90
C GLU A 115 10.61 -1.38 -15.89
N GLN A 116 10.70 -2.18 -16.96
CA GLN A 116 9.62 -2.32 -17.94
C GLN A 116 8.34 -2.84 -17.27
N ALA A 117 8.44 -3.82 -16.37
CA ALA A 117 7.29 -4.31 -15.63
C ALA A 117 6.66 -3.21 -14.77
N ARG A 118 7.47 -2.37 -14.11
CA ARG A 118 6.95 -1.22 -13.36
C ARG A 118 6.21 -0.22 -14.26
N GLN A 119 6.74 0.08 -15.45
CA GLN A 119 6.08 0.97 -16.40
C GLN A 119 4.70 0.42 -16.82
N GLU A 120 4.63 -0.85 -17.22
CA GLU A 120 3.35 -1.48 -17.60
C GLU A 120 2.37 -1.54 -16.42
N GLN A 121 2.87 -1.87 -15.21
CA GLN A 121 2.06 -1.84 -13.99
C GLN A 121 1.49 -0.44 -13.71
N THR A 122 2.28 0.62 -13.87
CA THR A 122 1.78 1.99 -13.66
C THR A 122 0.74 2.41 -14.69
N LYS A 123 0.85 1.97 -15.95
CA LYS A 123 -0.18 2.20 -16.97
C LYS A 123 -1.50 1.51 -16.57
N ILE A 124 -1.44 0.26 -16.12
CA ILE A 124 -2.61 -0.48 -15.63
C ILE A 124 -3.21 0.24 -14.41
N ILE A 125 -2.40 0.72 -13.47
CA ILE A 125 -2.87 1.47 -12.29
C ILE A 125 -3.62 2.74 -12.73
N ARG A 126 -3.08 3.54 -13.65
CA ARG A 126 -3.76 4.75 -14.16
C ARG A 126 -5.11 4.41 -14.78
N LEU A 127 -5.15 3.46 -15.70
CA LEU A 127 -6.39 2.99 -16.33
C LEU A 127 -7.41 2.51 -15.29
N THR A 128 -6.95 1.81 -14.25
CA THR A 128 -7.80 1.33 -13.17
C THR A 128 -8.36 2.49 -12.33
N ILE A 129 -7.53 3.46 -11.97
CA ILE A 129 -7.95 4.67 -11.25
C ILE A 129 -9.03 5.41 -12.05
N GLU A 130 -8.80 5.65 -13.34
CA GLU A 130 -9.77 6.33 -14.22
C GLU A 130 -11.11 5.58 -14.30
N GLN A 131 -11.10 4.24 -14.36
CA GLN A 131 -12.33 3.44 -14.33
C GLN A 131 -13.10 3.59 -13.01
N TRP A 132 -12.40 3.60 -11.88
CA TRP A 132 -13.03 3.80 -10.57
C TRP A 132 -13.50 5.24 -10.36
N GLN A 133 -12.78 6.24 -10.86
CA GLN A 133 -13.21 7.63 -10.86
C GLN A 133 -14.46 7.83 -11.74
N LYS A 134 -14.58 7.16 -12.89
CA LYS A 134 -15.85 7.17 -13.67
C LYS A 134 -17.03 6.64 -12.86
N LYS A 135 -16.81 5.62 -12.03
CA LYS A 135 -17.84 5.05 -11.15
C LYS A 135 -18.14 5.94 -9.94
N TYR A 136 -17.15 6.69 -9.45
CA TYR A 136 -17.27 7.62 -8.33
C TYR A 136 -16.61 8.97 -8.66
N PRO A 137 -17.27 9.84 -9.44
CA PRO A 137 -16.65 11.03 -10.03
C PRO A 137 -16.12 12.07 -9.04
N THR A 138 -16.67 12.08 -7.82
CA THR A 138 -16.28 13.00 -6.75
C THR A 138 -15.38 12.35 -5.70
N ALA A 139 -14.93 11.11 -5.94
CA ALA A 139 -14.09 10.43 -4.99
C ALA A 139 -12.67 10.98 -4.98
N VAL A 140 -12.12 11.16 -3.78
CA VAL A 140 -10.70 11.43 -3.60
C VAL A 140 -9.91 10.16 -3.87
N VAL A 141 -8.88 10.23 -4.70
CA VAL A 141 -8.00 9.07 -4.97
C VAL A 141 -6.75 9.17 -4.14
N LEU A 142 -6.42 8.09 -3.44
CA LEU A 142 -5.16 7.91 -2.73
C LEU A 142 -4.48 6.63 -3.20
N LEU A 143 -3.28 6.75 -3.76
CA LEU A 143 -2.44 5.63 -4.15
C LEU A 143 -1.26 5.49 -3.20
N PHE A 144 -1.20 4.37 -2.50
CA PHE A 144 -0.13 3.97 -1.60
C PHE A 144 0.70 2.86 -2.25
N GLY A 145 1.98 2.78 -1.89
CA GLY A 145 2.74 1.60 -2.24
C GLY A 145 4.24 1.74 -2.08
N ASP A 146 4.91 0.61 -2.24
CA ASP A 146 6.33 0.54 -2.56
C ASP A 146 6.46 0.41 -4.09
N PHE A 147 6.84 1.49 -4.73
CA PHE A 147 6.93 1.58 -6.19
C PHE A 147 8.23 1.01 -6.74
N ASN A 148 9.18 0.62 -5.88
CA ASN A 148 10.53 0.22 -6.31
C ASN A 148 11.17 1.19 -7.32
N SER A 149 10.76 2.47 -7.27
CA SER A 149 11.14 3.50 -8.21
C SER A 149 11.22 4.82 -7.47
N VAL A 150 12.31 5.55 -7.66
CA VAL A 150 12.53 6.85 -7.00
C VAL A 150 11.95 8.00 -7.83
N PRO A 151 11.76 9.20 -7.25
CA PRO A 151 11.37 10.38 -8.02
C PRO A 151 12.22 10.56 -9.29
N LYS A 152 11.58 10.97 -10.38
CA LYS A 152 12.15 11.15 -11.73
C LYS A 152 12.39 9.88 -12.55
N GLN A 153 12.20 8.68 -11.99
CA GLN A 153 12.22 7.44 -12.78
C GLN A 153 10.89 7.19 -13.49
N ALA A 154 10.90 6.28 -14.48
CA ALA A 154 9.79 6.09 -15.41
C ALA A 154 8.45 5.81 -14.72
N ALA A 155 8.41 4.88 -13.75
CA ALA A 155 7.17 4.54 -13.04
C ALA A 155 6.61 5.73 -12.25
N TYR A 156 7.47 6.48 -11.55
CA TYR A 156 7.08 7.71 -10.87
C TYR A 156 6.53 8.73 -11.86
N ASN A 157 7.26 9.00 -12.95
CA ASN A 157 6.87 10.00 -13.94
C ASN A 157 5.55 9.65 -14.62
N ILE A 158 5.30 8.36 -14.92
CA ILE A 158 4.03 7.91 -15.49
C ILE A 158 2.89 8.23 -14.52
N LEU A 159 3.04 8.00 -13.22
CA LEU A 159 1.98 8.26 -12.25
C LEU A 159 1.73 9.75 -12.03
N THR A 160 2.76 10.58 -12.08
CA THR A 160 2.64 12.03 -11.83
C THR A 160 2.50 12.88 -13.10
N SER A 161 2.60 12.30 -14.30
CA SER A 161 2.50 13.06 -15.55
C SER A 161 1.10 13.61 -15.78
N SER A 162 1.04 14.77 -16.43
CA SER A 162 -0.20 15.46 -16.80
C SER A 162 -1.08 15.79 -15.59
N ASP A 163 -0.46 16.11 -14.46
CA ASP A 163 -1.13 16.42 -13.18
C ASP A 163 -2.13 15.34 -12.74
N PHE A 164 -1.86 14.08 -13.09
CA PHE A 164 -2.78 12.97 -12.79
C PHE A 164 -2.80 12.60 -11.31
N LEU A 165 -1.61 12.48 -10.70
CA LEU A 165 -1.44 12.33 -9.26
C LEU A 165 -0.29 13.22 -8.79
N HIS A 166 -0.42 13.72 -7.57
CA HIS A 166 0.60 14.50 -6.89
C HIS A 166 1.24 13.67 -5.78
N ASP A 167 2.56 13.63 -5.71
CA ASP A 167 3.27 13.02 -4.58
C ASP A 167 3.06 13.89 -3.33
N THR A 168 2.38 13.34 -2.33
CA THR A 168 2.08 14.02 -1.06
C THR A 168 3.34 14.53 -0.36
N TRP A 169 4.48 13.86 -0.51
CA TRP A 169 5.75 14.33 0.05
C TRP A 169 6.23 15.64 -0.60
N THR A 170 5.91 15.87 -1.87
CA THR A 170 6.35 17.08 -2.59
C THR A 170 5.44 18.27 -2.33
N ILE A 171 4.15 18.03 -2.10
CA ILE A 171 3.14 19.08 -1.88
C ILE A 171 2.84 19.38 -0.40
N ALA A 172 3.32 18.55 0.54
CA ALA A 172 3.06 18.75 1.96
C ALA A 172 3.75 20.00 2.54
N ASN A 173 2.99 20.80 3.30
CA ASN A 173 3.51 21.97 4.01
C ASN A 173 4.46 21.62 5.17
N LEU A 174 4.30 20.43 5.76
CA LEU A 174 5.13 19.93 6.86
C LEU A 174 5.66 18.55 6.50
N ARG A 175 6.98 18.38 6.66
CA ARG A 175 7.69 17.13 6.35
C ARG A 175 8.61 16.79 7.51
N HIS A 176 8.43 15.61 8.09
CA HIS A 176 9.32 15.10 9.12
C HIS A 176 10.35 14.16 8.49
N LEU A 177 11.59 14.62 8.38
CA LEU A 177 12.73 13.81 7.95
C LEU A 177 13.28 13.05 9.15
N TYR A 178 12.96 11.76 9.26
CA TYR A 178 13.74 10.84 10.08
C TYR A 178 14.82 10.24 9.18
N VAL A 179 16.02 10.80 9.27
CA VAL A 179 17.16 10.47 8.42
C VAL A 179 17.64 9.06 8.72
N TYR A 180 17.62 8.18 7.71
CA TYR A 180 18.71 7.29 7.27
C TYR A 180 18.30 6.67 5.92
N GLN A 181 18.84 7.19 4.81
CA GLN A 181 18.83 6.61 3.45
C GLN A 181 17.71 5.60 3.10
N ILE A 182 16.45 6.01 3.15
CA ILE A 182 15.41 5.30 2.41
C ILE A 182 15.40 5.94 1.04
N HIS A 183 15.92 5.25 0.04
CA HIS A 183 15.64 5.58 -1.36
C HIS A 183 14.11 5.68 -1.45
N PHE A 184 13.57 6.89 -1.59
CA PHE A 184 12.13 7.17 -1.57
C PHE A 184 11.47 6.39 -2.71
N ARG A 185 11.16 5.13 -2.45
CA ARG A 185 10.45 4.21 -3.35
C ARG A 185 9.03 3.99 -2.84
N GLN A 186 8.80 4.27 -1.56
CA GLN A 186 7.47 4.26 -0.96
C GLN A 186 6.87 5.65 -1.06
N HIS A 187 5.70 5.75 -1.67
CA HIS A 187 5.01 7.03 -1.88
C HIS A 187 3.54 6.92 -1.46
N ILE A 188 2.98 8.07 -1.12
CA ILE A 188 1.55 8.29 -1.09
C ILE A 188 1.29 9.36 -2.14
N MET A 189 0.45 9.05 -3.11
CA MET A 189 0.06 9.95 -4.19
C MET A 189 -1.44 10.25 -4.10
N VAL A 190 -1.83 11.47 -4.45
CA VAL A 190 -3.21 11.96 -4.36
C VAL A 190 -3.65 12.61 -5.67
N GLY A 191 -4.90 12.42 -6.08
CA GLY A 191 -5.53 13.10 -7.22
C GLY A 191 -7.03 12.88 -7.28
#